data_AF-A0A920T459-F1
#
_entry.id   AF-A0A920T459-F1
#
_cell.length_a   1.000
_cell.length_b   1.000
_cell.length_c   1.000
_cell.angle_alpha   90.00
_cell.angle_beta   90.00
_cell.angle_gamma   90.00
#
_symmetry.space_group_name_H-M   'P 1'
#
loop_
_entity.id
_entity.type
_entity.pdbx_description
1 polymer ?
#
loop_
_entity_poly.entity_id
_entity_poly.type
_entity_poly.pdbx_seq_one_letter_code
_entity_poly.pdbx_strand_id
1 'polypeptide(L)'
;MNLGQWLKSLTVIDQGILLILYCSCVYLSKITLEALIEYYDHKKGHNEFRVRFRITPAALLGLALIYSIMLYQVLRAMFEFIP
;
A
#
# COMPACT_ATOMS: atom_id res chain seq x y z
N MET A 1 5.46 25.24 7.48
CA MET A 1 4.22 24.97 6.72
C MET A 1 3.48 23.84 7.38
N ASN A 2 2.19 23.98 7.65
CA ASN A 2 1.37 22.91 8.23
C ASN A 2 0.98 21.90 7.12
N LEU A 3 0.82 20.62 7.44
CA LEU A 3 0.52 19.56 6.45
C LEU A 3 -0.72 19.90 5.60
N GLY A 4 -1.76 20.44 6.23
CA GLY A 4 -2.97 20.87 5.52
C GLY A 4 -2.76 22.08 4.60
N GLN A 5 -1.87 23.00 4.96
CA GLN A 5 -1.51 24.12 4.08
C GLN A 5 -0.63 23.68 2.92
N TRP A 6 0.31 22.75 3.16
CA TRP A 6 1.10 22.13 2.10
C TRP A 6 0.19 21.41 1.10
N LEU A 7 -0.74 20.58 1.58
CA LEU A 7 -1.70 19.87 0.72
C LEU A 7 -2.59 20.82 -0.09
N LYS A 8 -3.02 21.93 0.52
CA LYS A 8 -3.85 22.95 -0.15
C LYS A 8 -3.07 23.83 -1.12
N SER A 9 -1.74 23.87 -1.00
CA SER A 9 -0.84 24.57 -1.92
C SER A 9 -0.58 23.79 -3.21
N LEU A 10 -0.93 22.51 -3.25
CA LEU A 10 -0.80 21.67 -4.46
C LEU A 10 -1.95 21.96 -5.43
N THR A 11 -1.67 21.83 -6.73
CA THR A 11 -2.69 21.92 -7.78
C THR A 11 -3.67 20.77 -7.63
N VAL A 12 -4.94 20.97 -8.00
CA VAL A 12 -5.99 19.93 -7.98
C VAL A 12 -5.56 18.66 -8.74
N ILE A 13 -4.77 18.83 -9.80
CA ILE A 13 -4.19 17.74 -10.60
C ILE A 13 -3.19 16.92 -9.77
N ASP A 14 -2.29 17.58 -9.03
CA ASP A 14 -1.28 16.92 -8.20
C ASP A 14 -1.94 16.12 -7.06
N GLN A 15 -3.00 16.68 -6.46
CA GLN A 15 -3.80 15.98 -5.46
C GLN A 15 -4.48 14.72 -6.05
N GLY A 16 -4.98 14.81 -7.29
CA GLY A 16 -5.56 13.68 -8.01
C GLY A 16 -4.55 12.56 -8.27
N ILE A 17 -3.32 12.92 -8.70
CA ILE A 17 -2.23 11.96 -8.91
C ILE A 17 -1.89 11.26 -7.60
N LEU A 18 -1.76 12.00 -6.49
CA LEU A 18 -1.47 11.44 -5.17
C LEU A 18 -2.55 10.44 -4.72
N LEU A 19 -3.82 10.75 -5.00
CA LEU A 19 -4.95 9.90 -4.64
C LEU A 19 -4.94 8.60 -5.45
N ILE A 20 -4.72 8.68 -6.77
CA ILE A 20 -4.59 7.50 -7.64
C ILE A 20 -3.44 6.63 -7.17
N LEU A 21 -2.31 7.24 -6.86
CA LEU A 21 -1.10 6.55 -6.43
C LEU A 21 -1.32 5.83 -5.09
N TYR A 22 -1.98 6.48 -4.13
CA TYR A 22 -2.38 5.85 -2.88
C TYR A 22 -3.35 4.68 -3.10
N CYS A 23 -4.35 4.84 -3.98
CA CYS A 23 -5.24 3.75 -4.37
C CYS A 23 -4.48 2.57 -5.00
N SER A 24 -3.45 2.81 -5.81
CA SER A 24 -2.59 1.76 -6.34
C SER A 24 -1.83 1.02 -5.23
N CYS A 25 -1.30 1.72 -4.22
CA CYS A 25 -0.67 1.08 -3.04
C CYS A 25 -1.67 0.21 -2.26
N VAL A 26 -2.91 0.68 -2.09
CA VAL A 26 -3.99 -0.10 -1.44
C VAL A 26 -4.31 -1.35 -2.26
N TYR A 27 -4.35 -1.24 -3.58
CA TYR A 27 -4.60 -2.39 -4.47
C TYR A 27 -3.46 -3.42 -4.40
N LEU A 28 -2.20 -2.97 -4.43
CA LEU A 28 -1.03 -3.83 -4.22
C LEU A 28 -1.06 -4.52 -2.85
N SER A 29 -1.46 -3.81 -1.81
CA SER A 29 -1.65 -4.39 -0.47
C SER A 29 -2.68 -5.52 -0.48
N LYS A 30 -3.82 -5.32 -1.14
CA LYS A 30 -4.86 -6.35 -1.28
C LYS A 30 -4.30 -7.61 -1.93
N ILE A 31 -3.63 -7.47 -3.08
CA ILE A 31 -3.03 -8.60 -3.81
C ILE A 31 -2.01 -9.32 -2.94
N THR A 32 -1.16 -8.56 -2.23
CA THR A 32 -0.14 -9.15 -1.35
C THR A 32 -0.78 -9.99 -0.24
N LEU A 33 -1.86 -9.50 0.37
CA LEU A 33 -2.57 -10.22 1.41
C LEU A 33 -3.29 -11.46 0.87
N GLU A 34 -3.91 -11.38 -0.31
CA GLU A 34 -4.53 -12.52 -0.99
C GLU A 34 -3.49 -13.60 -1.32
N ALA A 35 -2.36 -13.20 -1.93
CA ALA A 35 -1.26 -14.11 -2.24
C ALA A 35 -0.65 -14.75 -0.97
N LEU A 36 -0.55 -14.01 0.13
CA LEU A 36 -0.05 -14.55 1.39
C LEU A 36 -1.01 -15.58 2.00
N ILE A 37 -2.31 -15.34 1.92
CA ILE A 37 -3.34 -16.28 2.36
C ILE A 37 -3.27 -17.55 1.50
N GLU A 38 -3.21 -17.40 0.18
CA GLU A 38 -3.14 -18.52 -0.76
C GLU A 38 -1.85 -19.33 -0.60
N TYR A 39 -0.71 -18.66 -0.40
CA TYR A 39 0.56 -19.33 -0.11
C TYR A 39 0.51 -20.12 1.21
N TYR A 40 -0.08 -19.53 2.26
CA TYR A 40 -0.26 -20.20 3.54
C TYR A 40 -1.22 -21.41 3.42
N ASP A 41 -2.29 -21.24 2.64
CA ASP A 41 -3.28 -22.25 2.33
C ASP A 41 -2.60 -23.46 1.65
N HIS A 42 -1.89 -23.20 0.54
CA HIS A 42 -1.15 -24.20 -0.22
C HIS A 42 -0.12 -24.95 0.65
N LYS A 43 0.63 -24.23 1.49
CA LYS A 43 1.66 -24.82 2.35
C LYS A 43 1.10 -25.68 3.49
N LYS A 44 -0.13 -25.43 3.94
CA LYS A 44 -0.82 -26.22 4.98
C LYS A 44 -1.67 -27.37 4.45
N GLY A 45 -1.66 -27.64 3.13
CA GLY A 45 -2.22 -28.87 2.56
C GLY A 45 -3.70 -29.13 2.89
N HIS A 46 -4.55 -28.11 2.81
CA HIS A 46 -6.01 -28.21 3.00
C HIS A 46 -6.49 -28.85 4.33
N ASN A 47 -5.66 -28.82 5.36
CA ASN A 47 -5.98 -29.42 6.66
C ASN A 47 -7.15 -28.70 7.36
N GLU A 48 -8.12 -29.43 7.92
CA GLU A 48 -9.40 -28.91 8.47
C GLU A 48 -9.24 -27.94 9.65
N PHE A 49 -8.08 -27.92 10.31
CA PHE A 49 -7.76 -27.00 11.42
C PHE A 49 -7.13 -25.68 10.97
N ARG A 50 -7.38 -25.25 9.73
CA ARG A 50 -6.80 -24.01 9.21
C ARG A 50 -7.49 -22.79 9.81
N VAL A 51 -6.69 -21.86 10.34
CA VAL A 51 -7.16 -20.52 10.69
C VAL A 51 -7.57 -19.80 9.41
N ARG A 52 -8.86 -19.49 9.26
CA ARG A 52 -9.37 -18.64 8.17
C ARG A 52 -8.85 -17.22 8.38
N PHE A 53 -7.74 -16.89 7.74
CA PHE A 53 -7.26 -15.52 7.68
C PHE A 53 -8.23 -14.70 6.81
N ARG A 54 -8.96 -13.79 7.45
CA ARG A 54 -9.74 -12.76 6.74
C ARG A 54 -8.85 -11.55 6.54
N ILE A 55 -8.92 -10.96 5.36
CA ILE A 55 -8.29 -9.66 5.09
C ILE A 55 -9.01 -8.64 5.94
N THR A 56 -8.43 -8.28 7.07
CA THR A 56 -8.98 -7.23 7.91
C THR A 56 -8.67 -5.88 7.27
N PRO A 57 -9.61 -4.92 7.31
CA PRO A 57 -9.39 -3.59 6.76
C PRO A 57 -8.19 -2.90 7.42
N ALA A 58 -7.92 -3.18 8.70
CA ALA A 58 -6.74 -2.70 9.40
C ALA A 58 -5.43 -3.24 8.81
N ALA A 59 -5.37 -4.54 8.46
CA ALA A 59 -4.18 -5.12 7.83
C ALA A 59 -3.95 -4.56 6.42
N LEU A 60 -5.03 -4.37 5.66
CA LEU A 60 -4.98 -3.80 4.31
C LEU A 60 -4.48 -2.34 4.34
N LEU A 61 -5.05 -1.50 5.22
CA LEU A 61 -4.59 -0.11 5.36
C LEU A 61 -3.17 -0.03 5.96
N GLY A 62 -2.82 -0.90 6.91
CA GLY A 62 -1.50 -0.95 7.50
C GLY A 62 -0.41 -1.32 6.48
N LEU A 63 -0.66 -2.32 5.65
CA LEU A 63 0.28 -2.70 4.60
C LEU A 63 0.34 -1.63 3.50
N ALA A 64 -0.79 -0.99 3.17
CA ALA A 64 -0.82 0.13 2.23
C ALA A 64 0.01 1.33 2.70
N LEU A 65 0.02 1.62 4.01
CA LEU A 65 0.91 2.64 4.60
C LEU A 65 2.38 2.28 4.42
N ILE A 66 2.76 1.02 4.65
CA ILE A 66 4.13 0.56 4.42
C ILE A 66 4.52 0.73 2.95
N TYR A 67 3.65 0.34 2.02
CA TYR A 67 3.87 0.53 0.59
C TYR A 67 3.98 2.02 0.21
N SER A 68 3.19 2.89 0.81
CA SER A 68 3.27 4.34 0.60
C SER A 68 4.64 4.89 1.04
N ILE A 69 5.16 4.45 2.19
CA ILE A 69 6.49 4.84 2.67
C ILE A 69 7.59 4.32 1.74
N MET A 70 7.51 3.05 1.33
CA MET A 70 8.45 2.48 0.37
C MET A 70 8.46 3.25 -0.95
N LEU A 71 7.27 3.58 -1.45
CA LEU A 71 7.13 4.31 -2.69
C LEU A 71 7.69 5.73 -2.58
N TYR A 72 7.47 6.40 -1.44
CA TYR A 72 8.11 7.68 -1.16
C TYR A 72 9.64 7.58 -1.18
N GLN A 73 10.20 6.52 -0.58
CA GLN A 73 11.65 6.28 -0.61
C GLN A 73 12.17 6.04 -2.04
N VAL A 74 11.45 5.25 -2.84
CA VAL A 74 11.82 5.00 -4.25
C VAL A 74 11.74 6.28 -5.07
N LEU A 75 10.66 7.05 -4.96
CA LEU A 75 10.54 8.35 -5.63
C LEU A 75 11.66 9.30 -5.21
N ARG A 76 11.92 9.41 -3.89
CA ARG A 76 13.01 10.24 -3.38
C ARG A 76 14.34 9.81 -3.96
N ALA A 77 14.65 8.51 -3.97
CA ALA A 77 15.87 7.98 -4.56
C ALA A 77 15.95 8.26 -6.08
N MET A 78 14.85 8.12 -6.82
CA MET A 78 14.81 8.43 -8.26
C MET A 78 15.05 9.92 -8.56
N PHE A 79 14.46 10.82 -7.77
CA PHE A 79 14.64 12.27 -7.94
C PHE A 79 15.99 12.77 -7.41
N GLU A 80 16.55 12.14 -6.37
CA GLU A 80 17.90 12.43 -5.86
C GLU A 80 19.00 11.92 -6.82
N PHE A 81 18.65 11.00 -7.74
CA PHE A 81 19.53 10.49 -8.80
C PHE A 81 19.49 11.34 -10.09
N ILE A 82 18.48 12.21 -10.26
CA ILE A 82 18.41 13.15 -11.39
C ILE A 82 19.11 14.45 -10.93
N PRO A 83 20.27 14.82 -11.51
CA PRO A 83 20.99 16.05 -11.14
C PRO A 83 20.21 17.31 -11.51
#